data_AF-A0A348N2J3-F1
#
_entry.id   AF-A0A348N2J3-F1
#
_cell.length_a   1.000
_cell.length_b   1.000
_cell.length_c   1.000
_cell.angle_alpha   90.00
_cell.angle_beta   90.00
_cell.angle_gamma   90.00
#
_symmetry.space_group_name_H-M   'P 1'
#
loop_
_entity.id
_entity.type
_entity.pdbx_description
1 polymer ?
#
loop_
_entity_poly.entity_id
_entity_poly.type
_entity_poly.pdbx_seq_one_letter_code
_entity_poly.pdbx_strand_id
1 'polypeptide(L)'
;MARMNKIFFSLVLGLIIIGERQVFAVETQIDDVRILIDVSGSMKKNDPDNLRRPALDLVIELLPDKSTAGVWTFAKYVNMLVPHQSVTSSWREKAKKQTKKIHSAGLFTDIEQVLQQATVNPKSRRHRNSVILLSDGLVDISPDDTLSAASKKRIIEQVIPRLKQANVAVHTIALSSGSDKTLLRDIALSTGGWYEQVDDAASLQRTFLHLFEKSAKRDTVPIAEENQFMIDASVTEMTILVFRQAGSPATLLQTPSGQQIDAKTIDENIRWLNDESGYDLITINQPAVGEWTIQAQFDPDNRVMVLTDLQLQTSQLPNNIVSGEYFDFDIQLTNNDQLIDRPAFLSLVDVSVAQETNNKLVFEENINN
;
A
#
# COMPACT_ATOMS: atom_id res chain seq x y z
N MET A 1 47.76 36.84 66.31
CA MET A 1 48.29 35.82 65.39
C MET A 1 47.15 34.83 65.11
N ALA A 2 46.39 35.04 64.05
CA ALA A 2 45.27 34.17 63.66
C ALA A 2 45.13 34.21 62.13
N ARG A 3 44.95 33.02 61.55
CA ARG A 3 45.17 32.67 60.14
C ARG A 3 44.13 33.26 59.20
N MET A 4 44.65 33.62 58.03
CA MET A 4 43.99 33.97 56.79
C MET A 4 43.22 32.78 56.20
N ASN A 5 41.92 32.93 55.93
CA ASN A 5 41.16 32.05 55.04
C ASN A 5 40.57 32.88 53.90
N LYS A 6 40.96 32.52 52.68
CA LYS A 6 40.50 33.10 51.41
C LYS A 6 39.07 32.61 51.14
N ILE A 7 38.16 33.53 50.85
CA ILE A 7 36.80 33.22 50.37
C ILE A 7 36.92 32.91 48.88
N PHE A 8 36.59 31.67 48.51
CA PHE A 8 36.54 31.19 47.13
C PHE A 8 35.14 31.46 46.58
N PHE A 9 35.01 32.36 45.60
CA PHE A 9 33.78 32.58 44.86
C PHE A 9 33.62 31.42 43.87
N SER A 10 32.69 30.49 44.13
CA SER A 10 32.35 29.45 43.16
C SER A 10 31.28 29.98 42.22
N LEU A 11 31.69 30.29 40.99
CA LEU A 11 30.80 30.62 39.88
C LEU A 11 30.12 29.33 39.40
N VAL A 12 28.87 29.11 39.80
CA VAL A 12 28.05 28.03 39.24
C VAL A 12 27.55 28.50 37.86
N LEU A 13 28.22 28.03 36.81
CA LEU A 13 27.77 28.19 35.43
C LEU A 13 26.67 27.15 35.18
N GLY A 14 25.41 27.58 35.26
CA GLY A 14 24.27 26.76 34.88
C GLY A 14 24.28 26.51 33.38
N LEU A 15 24.64 25.30 32.96
CA LEU A 15 24.52 24.85 31.59
C LEU A 15 23.03 24.55 31.32
N ILE A 16 22.30 25.50 30.74
CA ILE A 16 20.97 25.24 30.19
C ILE A 16 21.21 24.46 28.89
N ILE A 17 21.14 23.12 28.96
CA ILE A 17 21.05 22.28 27.77
C ILE A 17 19.63 22.46 27.23
N ILE A 18 19.44 23.47 26.38
CA ILE A 18 18.28 23.50 25.49
C ILE A 18 18.52 22.34 24.53
N GLY A 19 17.84 21.22 24.77
CA GLY A 19 17.81 20.13 23.81
C GLY A 19 17.15 20.67 22.54
N GLU A 20 17.94 21.07 21.56
CA GLU A 20 17.45 21.25 20.20
C GLU A 20 16.93 19.88 19.74
N ARG A 21 15.62 19.65 19.85
CA ARG A 21 14.96 18.58 19.11
C ARG A 21 15.20 18.92 17.65
N GLN A 22 16.18 18.26 17.03
CA GLN A 22 16.29 18.26 15.58
C GLN A 22 15.06 17.54 15.05
N VAL A 23 14.06 18.32 14.64
CA VAL A 23 12.92 17.85 13.87
C VAL A 23 13.48 17.48 12.50
N PHE A 24 13.88 16.23 12.33
CA PHE A 24 14.20 15.71 11.02
C PHE A 24 12.90 15.73 10.20
N ALA A 25 12.88 16.53 9.13
CA ALA A 25 11.82 16.44 8.14
C ALA A 25 11.76 14.99 7.63
N VAL A 26 10.59 14.37 7.74
CA VAL A 26 10.36 13.04 7.18
C VAL A 26 10.39 13.19 5.66
N GLU A 27 11.49 12.76 5.03
CA GLU A 27 11.64 12.86 3.57
C GLU A 27 10.51 12.03 2.91
N THR A 28 9.71 12.67 2.06
CA THR A 28 8.60 12.04 1.34
C THR A 28 9.12 10.88 0.50
N GLN A 29 8.81 9.66 0.93
CA GLN A 29 9.27 8.45 0.26
C GLN A 29 8.51 8.26 -1.04
N ILE A 30 9.24 8.03 -2.13
CA ILE A 30 8.63 7.62 -3.40
C ILE A 30 8.40 6.11 -3.34
N ASP A 31 7.18 5.67 -3.58
CA ASP A 31 6.83 4.25 -3.59
C ASP A 31 7.46 3.55 -4.80
N ASP A 32 8.16 2.43 -4.57
CA ASP A 32 8.61 1.47 -5.58
C ASP A 32 7.85 0.15 -5.39
N VAL A 33 6.84 -0.10 -6.23
CA VAL A 33 5.94 -1.26 -6.11
C VAL A 33 6.21 -2.28 -7.21
N ARG A 34 6.60 -3.50 -6.81
CA ARG A 34 6.93 -4.60 -7.74
C ARG A 34 5.97 -5.76 -7.54
N ILE A 35 5.18 -6.07 -8.56
CA ILE A 35 4.11 -7.08 -8.45
C ILE A 35 4.55 -8.37 -9.16
N LEU A 36 4.55 -9.49 -8.44
CA LEU A 36 4.99 -10.80 -8.91
C LEU A 36 3.79 -11.73 -8.96
N ILE A 37 3.43 -12.18 -10.16
CA ILE A 37 2.25 -13.00 -10.41
C ILE A 37 2.69 -14.40 -10.85
N ASP A 38 2.39 -15.40 -10.04
CA ASP A 38 2.53 -16.80 -10.42
C ASP A 38 1.64 -17.10 -11.63
N VAL A 39 2.16 -17.75 -12.68
CA VAL A 39 1.44 -18.16 -13.90
C VAL A 39 1.53 -19.67 -14.16
N SER A 40 1.85 -20.44 -13.11
CA SER A 40 1.98 -21.90 -13.13
C SER A 40 0.65 -22.62 -13.38
N GLY A 41 0.74 -23.92 -13.66
CA GLY A 41 -0.41 -24.76 -13.98
C GLY A 41 -1.41 -24.96 -12.83
N SER A 42 -0.96 -24.89 -11.57
CA SER A 42 -1.83 -25.02 -10.39
C SER A 42 -2.87 -23.90 -10.31
N MET A 43 -2.54 -22.74 -10.90
CA MET A 43 -3.44 -21.59 -10.98
C MET A 43 -4.71 -21.87 -11.79
N LYS A 44 -4.75 -22.89 -12.65
CA LYS A 44 -6.01 -23.33 -13.31
C LYS A 44 -7.05 -23.81 -12.30
N LYS A 45 -6.60 -24.29 -11.13
CA LYS A 45 -7.45 -24.77 -10.05
C LYS A 45 -7.68 -23.69 -9.00
N ASN A 46 -6.62 -22.96 -8.63
CA ASN A 46 -6.67 -21.98 -7.54
C ASN A 46 -7.25 -20.62 -7.96
N ASP A 47 -7.23 -20.31 -9.26
CA ASP A 47 -7.81 -19.11 -9.86
C ASP A 47 -8.36 -19.43 -11.28
N PRO A 48 -9.44 -20.22 -11.38
CA PRO A 48 -9.96 -20.73 -12.66
C PRO A 48 -10.44 -19.61 -13.60
N ASP A 49 -11.01 -18.55 -13.04
CA ASP A 49 -11.52 -17.39 -13.78
C ASP A 49 -10.46 -16.31 -14.02
N ASN A 50 -9.23 -16.56 -13.54
CA ASN A 50 -8.08 -15.67 -13.71
C ASN A 50 -8.28 -14.28 -13.09
N LEU A 51 -8.90 -14.23 -11.91
CA LEU A 51 -9.21 -13.04 -11.10
C LEU A 51 -7.96 -12.26 -10.66
N ARG A 52 -6.77 -12.83 -10.82
CA ARG A 52 -5.50 -12.09 -10.74
C ARG A 52 -5.44 -10.92 -11.74
N ARG A 53 -6.02 -11.08 -12.94
CA ARG A 53 -6.06 -10.02 -13.95
C ARG A 53 -6.84 -8.79 -13.47
N PRO A 54 -8.14 -8.91 -13.12
CA PRO A 54 -8.89 -7.75 -12.66
C PRO A 54 -8.38 -7.19 -11.32
N ALA A 55 -7.79 -8.02 -10.45
CA ALA A 55 -7.11 -7.54 -9.25
C ALA A 55 -5.86 -6.71 -9.57
N LEU A 56 -5.05 -7.14 -10.54
CA LEU A 56 -3.89 -6.39 -11.00
C LEU A 56 -4.29 -5.10 -11.73
N ASP A 57 -5.34 -5.13 -12.56
CA ASP A 57 -5.86 -3.96 -13.24
C ASP A 57 -6.31 -2.88 -12.25
N LEU A 58 -6.97 -3.29 -11.15
CA LEU A 58 -7.35 -2.39 -10.05
C LEU A 58 -6.10 -1.71 -9.45
N VAL A 59 -5.09 -2.49 -9.05
CA VAL A 59 -3.87 -1.93 -8.45
C VAL A 59 -3.12 -1.02 -9.43
N ILE A 60 -3.06 -1.38 -10.72
CA ILE A 60 -2.44 -0.54 -11.76
C ILE A 60 -3.13 0.82 -11.85
N GLU A 61 -4.45 0.89 -11.68
CA GLU A 61 -5.20 2.15 -11.70
C GLU A 61 -5.06 2.95 -10.40
N LEU A 62 -4.85 2.27 -9.27
CA LEU A 62 -4.74 2.92 -7.96
C LEU A 62 -3.34 3.43 -7.61
N LEU A 63 -2.28 2.90 -8.24
CA LEU A 63 -0.89 3.34 -8.02
C LEU A 63 -0.78 4.87 -8.04
N PRO A 64 -0.03 5.54 -7.15
CA PRO A 64 0.13 6.99 -7.21
C PRO A 64 0.90 7.40 -8.47
N ASP A 65 0.57 8.56 -9.04
CA ASP A 65 1.42 9.14 -10.09
C ASP A 65 2.83 9.42 -9.55
N LYS A 66 3.83 9.37 -10.45
CA LYS A 66 5.27 9.53 -10.12
C LYS A 66 5.89 8.41 -9.26
N SER A 67 5.11 7.49 -8.70
CA SER A 67 5.62 6.24 -8.13
C SER A 67 6.36 5.43 -9.20
N THR A 68 7.18 4.46 -8.80
CA THR A 68 7.81 3.51 -9.72
C THR A 68 7.11 2.16 -9.58
N ALA A 69 6.72 1.54 -10.69
CA ALA A 69 6.08 0.23 -10.63
C ALA A 69 6.47 -0.68 -11.80
N GLY A 70 6.36 -1.99 -11.58
CA GLY A 70 6.63 -3.03 -12.56
C GLY A 70 5.90 -4.32 -12.23
N VAL A 71 5.66 -5.15 -13.25
CA VAL A 71 4.94 -6.43 -13.09
C VAL A 71 5.76 -7.55 -13.71
N TRP A 72 5.95 -8.62 -12.96
CA TRP A 72 6.59 -9.85 -13.41
C TRP A 72 5.61 -11.01 -13.31
N THR A 73 5.64 -11.85 -14.33
CA THR A 73 4.98 -13.16 -14.30
C THR A 73 6.04 -14.24 -14.16
N PHE A 74 5.78 -15.28 -13.38
CA PHE A 74 6.75 -16.36 -13.20
C PHE A 74 6.10 -17.74 -13.15
N ALA A 75 6.86 -18.71 -13.64
CA ALA A 75 6.62 -20.14 -13.49
C ALA A 75 8.03 -20.77 -13.42
N LYS A 76 8.41 -21.64 -14.36
CA LYS A 76 9.82 -22.04 -14.57
C LYS A 76 10.75 -20.86 -14.88
N TYR A 77 10.25 -19.88 -15.63
CA TYR A 77 11.00 -18.70 -16.05
C TYR A 77 10.29 -17.43 -15.60
N VAL A 78 11.09 -16.42 -15.34
CA VAL A 78 10.63 -15.07 -15.02
C VAL A 78 10.50 -14.26 -16.30
N ASN A 79 9.37 -13.56 -16.44
CA ASN A 79 9.12 -12.63 -17.52
C ASN A 79 8.67 -11.29 -16.95
N MET A 80 9.36 -10.21 -17.32
CA MET A 80 8.92 -8.84 -17.01
C MET A 80 7.74 -8.50 -17.92
N LEU A 81 6.52 -8.64 -17.41
CA LEU A 81 5.29 -8.42 -18.16
C LEU A 81 5.06 -6.93 -18.41
N VAL A 82 5.29 -6.10 -17.40
CA VAL A 82 5.20 -4.64 -17.47
C VAL A 82 6.55 -4.06 -17.05
N PRO A 83 7.18 -3.21 -17.89
CA PRO A 83 8.47 -2.63 -17.56
C PRO A 83 8.44 -1.83 -16.25
N HIS A 84 9.49 -2.00 -15.45
CA HIS A 84 9.71 -1.27 -14.21
C HIS A 84 10.13 0.17 -14.48
N GLN A 85 9.19 1.10 -14.34
CA GLN A 85 9.40 2.54 -14.65
C GLN A 85 8.39 3.41 -13.89
N SER A 86 8.51 4.74 -14.02
CA SER A 86 7.58 5.67 -13.39
C SER A 86 6.15 5.50 -13.91
N VAL A 87 5.20 5.54 -12.98
CA VAL A 87 3.76 5.45 -13.24
C VAL A 87 3.28 6.76 -13.85
N THR A 88 2.66 6.64 -15.02
CA THR A 88 2.04 7.71 -15.82
C THR A 88 0.78 7.14 -16.48
N SER A 89 -0.12 8.00 -16.99
CA SER A 89 -1.29 7.54 -17.75
C SER A 89 -0.91 6.62 -18.92
N SER A 90 0.17 6.97 -19.64
CA SER A 90 0.68 6.14 -20.75
C SER A 90 1.22 4.78 -20.28
N TRP A 91 1.80 4.72 -19.07
CA TRP A 91 2.25 3.48 -18.46
C TRP A 91 1.05 2.60 -18.07
N ARG A 92 0.02 3.18 -17.45
CA ARG A 92 -1.19 2.44 -17.03
C ARG A 92 -1.89 1.81 -18.22
N GLU A 93 -2.10 2.55 -19.30
CA GLU A 93 -2.71 2.02 -20.51
C GLU A 93 -1.91 0.86 -21.11
N LYS A 94 -0.58 0.98 -21.14
CA LYS A 94 0.29 -0.10 -21.62
C LYS A 94 0.22 -1.30 -20.68
N ALA A 95 0.26 -1.08 -19.36
CA ALA A 95 0.21 -2.12 -18.35
C ALA A 95 -1.10 -2.92 -18.44
N LYS A 96 -2.26 -2.26 -18.53
CA LYS A 96 -3.58 -2.90 -18.73
C LYS A 96 -3.67 -3.72 -20.01
N LYS A 97 -2.97 -3.32 -21.08
CA LYS A 97 -2.90 -4.15 -22.29
C LYS A 97 -2.07 -5.41 -22.06
N GLN A 98 -1.04 -5.35 -21.21
CA GLN A 98 -0.20 -6.51 -20.89
C GLN A 98 -0.88 -7.49 -19.91
N THR A 99 -1.73 -7.03 -19.00
CA THR A 99 -2.42 -7.91 -18.03
C THR A 99 -3.25 -9.00 -18.73
N LYS A 100 -3.77 -8.72 -19.93
CA LYS A 100 -4.44 -9.68 -20.83
C LYS A 100 -3.59 -10.89 -21.23
N LYS A 101 -2.26 -10.85 -21.03
CA LYS A 101 -1.34 -11.96 -21.31
C LYS A 101 -1.17 -12.92 -20.12
N ILE A 102 -1.64 -12.56 -18.92
CA ILE A 102 -1.51 -13.42 -17.73
C ILE A 102 -2.31 -14.71 -17.94
N HIS A 103 -1.69 -15.86 -17.77
CA HIS A 103 -2.31 -17.17 -18.02
C HIS A 103 -1.90 -18.18 -16.95
N SER A 104 -2.44 -19.40 -16.99
CA SER A 104 -2.10 -20.48 -16.06
C SER A 104 -1.46 -21.67 -16.79
N ALA A 105 -0.57 -21.41 -17.74
CA ALA A 105 0.03 -22.40 -18.63
C ALA A 105 1.52 -22.69 -18.35
N GLY A 106 2.12 -22.00 -17.38
CA GLY A 106 3.50 -22.24 -16.98
C GLY A 106 3.68 -23.60 -16.31
N LEU A 107 4.82 -24.24 -16.56
CA LEU A 107 5.28 -25.38 -15.77
C LEU A 107 6.09 -24.85 -14.60
N PHE A 108 6.04 -25.52 -13.45
CA PHE A 108 6.84 -25.18 -12.27
C PHE A 108 6.52 -23.78 -11.70
N THR A 109 7.06 -23.50 -10.52
CA THR A 109 6.85 -22.29 -9.74
C THR A 109 8.18 -21.90 -9.07
N ASP A 110 8.97 -21.08 -9.76
CA ASP A 110 10.30 -20.64 -9.32
C ASP A 110 10.24 -19.29 -8.58
N ILE A 111 9.81 -19.36 -7.31
CA ILE A 111 9.75 -18.19 -6.40
C ILE A 111 11.14 -17.60 -6.15
N GLU A 112 12.18 -18.45 -6.07
CA GLU A 112 13.55 -17.99 -5.85
C GLU A 112 13.99 -17.05 -6.97
N GLN A 113 13.83 -17.48 -8.23
CA GLN A 113 14.27 -16.74 -9.40
C GLN A 113 13.51 -15.42 -9.56
N VAL A 114 12.18 -15.42 -9.35
CA VAL A 114 11.40 -14.17 -9.47
C VAL A 114 11.78 -13.16 -8.39
N LEU A 115 11.99 -13.60 -7.15
CA LEU A 115 12.45 -12.71 -6.09
C LEU A 115 13.83 -12.16 -6.39
N GLN A 116 14.75 -12.96 -6.92
CA GLN A 116 16.08 -12.49 -7.30
C GLN A 116 16.03 -11.48 -8.44
N GLN A 117 15.35 -11.79 -9.54
CA GLN A 117 15.33 -10.95 -10.74
C GLN A 117 14.50 -9.67 -10.57
N ALA A 118 13.34 -9.76 -9.94
CA ALA A 118 12.46 -8.62 -9.77
C ALA A 118 12.97 -7.63 -8.73
N THR A 119 13.92 -8.02 -7.87
CA THR A 119 14.49 -7.13 -6.83
C THR A 119 15.97 -6.80 -7.08
N VAL A 120 16.43 -6.93 -8.34
CA VAL A 120 17.71 -6.35 -8.77
C VAL A 120 17.55 -4.82 -8.73
N ASN A 121 18.57 -4.13 -8.22
CA ASN A 121 18.61 -2.67 -8.07
C ASN A 121 17.38 -2.12 -7.33
N PRO A 122 17.18 -2.45 -6.04
CA PRO A 122 16.23 -1.73 -5.22
C PRO A 122 16.56 -0.24 -5.26
N LYS A 123 15.55 0.63 -5.26
CA LYS A 123 15.80 2.07 -5.28
C LYS A 123 16.45 2.49 -3.95
N SER A 124 17.05 3.69 -3.93
CA SER A 124 17.78 4.20 -2.77
C SER A 124 16.96 4.12 -1.49
N ARG A 125 17.61 4.24 -0.31
CA ARG A 125 16.93 4.26 1.01
C ARG A 125 15.80 5.30 1.15
N ARG A 126 15.66 6.23 0.20
CA ARG A 126 14.57 7.20 0.10
C ARG A 126 13.27 6.62 -0.47
N HIS A 127 13.28 5.36 -0.94
CA HIS A 127 12.10 4.70 -1.49
C HIS A 127 11.56 3.66 -0.53
N ARG A 128 10.23 3.55 -0.50
CA ARG A 128 9.54 2.41 0.10
C ARG A 128 9.51 1.31 -0.96
N ASN A 129 10.42 0.34 -0.84
CA ASN A 129 10.51 -0.76 -1.80
C ASN A 129 9.57 -1.89 -1.34
N SER A 130 8.44 -2.04 -2.04
CA SER A 130 7.40 -3.01 -1.72
C SER A 130 7.27 -4.04 -2.85
N VAL A 131 7.30 -5.32 -2.52
CA VAL A 131 7.04 -6.41 -3.45
C VAL A 131 5.71 -7.05 -3.07
N ILE A 132 4.78 -7.22 -4.01
CA ILE A 132 3.54 -7.98 -3.81
C ILE A 132 3.69 -9.29 -4.58
N LEU A 133 3.88 -10.40 -3.87
CA LEU A 133 4.02 -11.74 -4.43
C LEU A 133 2.71 -12.51 -4.29
N LEU A 134 2.16 -12.94 -5.40
CA LEU A 134 1.02 -13.85 -5.44
C LEU A 134 1.45 -15.23 -5.92
N SER A 135 1.13 -16.26 -5.15
CA SER A 135 1.36 -17.67 -5.49
C SER A 135 0.46 -18.58 -4.65
N ASP A 136 0.40 -19.87 -4.95
CA ASP A 136 -0.16 -20.87 -4.02
C ASP A 136 0.85 -21.37 -2.98
N GLY A 137 2.08 -20.84 -3.02
CA GLY A 137 3.15 -21.09 -2.05
C GLY A 137 3.99 -22.32 -2.37
N LEU A 138 3.66 -23.08 -3.41
CA LEU A 138 4.46 -24.23 -3.81
C LEU A 138 5.72 -23.75 -4.53
N VAL A 139 6.90 -23.96 -3.93
CA VAL A 139 8.16 -23.91 -4.69
C VAL A 139 8.40 -25.28 -5.31
N ASP A 140 8.25 -25.32 -6.62
CA ASP A 140 8.47 -26.49 -7.46
C ASP A 140 9.28 -26.04 -8.67
N ILE A 141 10.59 -26.23 -8.69
CA ILE A 141 11.44 -25.76 -9.79
C ILE A 141 11.79 -26.85 -10.80
N SER A 142 11.53 -28.12 -10.45
CA SER A 142 11.86 -29.29 -11.26
C SER A 142 11.15 -30.53 -10.75
N PRO A 143 11.06 -31.61 -11.55
CA PRO A 143 10.54 -32.89 -11.07
C PRO A 143 11.34 -33.54 -9.93
N ASP A 144 12.57 -33.05 -9.67
CA ASP A 144 13.41 -33.49 -8.56
C ASP A 144 13.13 -32.62 -7.32
N ASP A 145 12.46 -33.22 -6.33
CA ASP A 145 12.12 -32.58 -5.06
C ASP A 145 13.36 -32.05 -4.30
N THR A 146 14.54 -32.63 -4.52
CA THR A 146 15.77 -32.18 -3.85
C THR A 146 16.20 -30.79 -4.35
N LEU A 147 15.97 -30.49 -5.63
CA LEU A 147 16.24 -29.17 -6.21
C LEU A 147 15.27 -28.12 -5.65
N SER A 148 13.99 -28.48 -5.53
CA SER A 148 12.96 -27.64 -4.91
C SER A 148 13.25 -27.38 -3.43
N ALA A 149 13.66 -28.40 -2.66
CA ALA A 149 14.08 -28.22 -1.27
C ALA A 149 15.34 -27.32 -1.14
N ALA A 150 16.32 -27.50 -2.02
CA ALA A 150 17.51 -26.65 -2.05
C ALA A 150 17.18 -25.19 -2.40
N SER A 151 16.20 -24.97 -3.29
CA SER A 151 15.68 -23.64 -3.62
C SER A 151 15.03 -22.96 -2.41
N LYS A 152 14.11 -23.66 -1.72
CA LYS A 152 13.51 -23.17 -0.47
C LYS A 152 14.58 -22.77 0.56
N LYS A 153 15.61 -23.60 0.73
CA LYS A 153 16.73 -23.30 1.62
C LYS A 153 17.46 -22.02 1.21
N ARG A 154 17.77 -21.82 -0.08
CA ARG A 154 18.39 -20.57 -0.57
C ARG A 154 17.50 -19.35 -0.40
N ILE A 155 16.19 -19.49 -0.55
CA ILE A 155 15.25 -18.40 -0.27
C ILE A 155 15.43 -17.92 1.17
N ILE A 156 15.40 -18.85 2.12
CA ILE A 156 15.50 -18.55 3.57
C ILE A 156 16.88 -18.02 3.94
N GLU A 157 17.94 -18.69 3.50
CA GLU A 157 19.31 -18.40 3.96
C GLU A 157 20.00 -17.27 3.19
N GLN A 158 19.54 -16.93 1.98
CA GLN A 158 20.23 -15.97 1.10
C GLN A 158 19.31 -14.87 0.61
N VAL A 159 18.15 -15.21 0.05
CA VAL A 159 17.25 -14.21 -0.57
C VAL A 159 16.62 -13.31 0.48
N ILE A 160 16.02 -13.88 1.54
CA ILE A 160 15.40 -13.10 2.63
C ILE A 160 16.43 -12.14 3.28
N PRO A 161 17.62 -12.58 3.73
CA PRO A 161 18.63 -11.67 4.29
C PRO A 161 19.02 -10.53 3.35
N ARG A 162 19.18 -10.80 2.06
CA ARG A 162 19.49 -9.76 1.05
C ARG A 162 18.36 -8.74 0.94
N LEU A 163 17.10 -9.18 0.91
CA LEU A 163 15.93 -8.29 0.82
C LEU A 163 15.81 -7.39 2.06
N LYS A 164 16.05 -7.96 3.26
CA LYS A 164 16.10 -7.19 4.51
C LYS A 164 17.18 -6.11 4.47
N GLN A 165 18.40 -6.46 4.06
CA GLN A 165 19.51 -5.50 3.95
C GLN A 165 19.22 -4.38 2.94
N ALA A 166 18.45 -4.69 1.91
CA ALA A 166 18.00 -3.75 0.89
C ALA A 166 16.76 -2.92 1.29
N ASN A 167 16.19 -3.12 2.48
CA ASN A 167 14.93 -2.50 2.92
C ASN A 167 13.78 -2.75 1.91
N VAL A 168 13.65 -4.00 1.45
CA VAL A 168 12.57 -4.44 0.57
C VAL A 168 11.58 -5.27 1.38
N ALA A 169 10.36 -4.76 1.55
CA ALA A 169 9.27 -5.49 2.16
C ALA A 169 8.58 -6.38 1.12
N VAL A 170 8.37 -7.66 1.43
CA VAL A 170 7.64 -8.59 0.55
C VAL A 170 6.31 -8.92 1.18
N HIS A 171 5.22 -8.47 0.56
CA HIS A 171 3.88 -8.88 0.88
C HIS A 171 3.53 -10.13 0.08
N THR A 172 2.93 -11.13 0.71
CA THR A 172 2.62 -12.41 0.05
C THR A 172 1.14 -12.73 0.15
N ILE A 173 0.53 -13.11 -0.99
CA ILE A 173 -0.82 -13.66 -1.07
C ILE A 173 -0.70 -15.14 -1.37
N ALA A 174 -1.18 -15.98 -0.45
CA ALA A 174 -1.33 -17.41 -0.66
C ALA A 174 -2.73 -17.71 -1.22
N LEU A 175 -2.82 -18.05 -2.50
CA LEU A 175 -4.06 -18.54 -3.12
C LEU A 175 -4.23 -20.03 -2.83
N SER A 176 -5.32 -20.38 -2.15
CA SER A 176 -5.72 -21.74 -1.72
C SER A 176 -5.26 -22.19 -0.33
N SER A 177 -5.92 -23.24 0.15
CA SER A 177 -5.64 -23.88 1.44
C SER A 177 -4.38 -24.77 1.46
N GLY A 178 -3.60 -24.79 0.37
CA GLY A 178 -2.43 -25.67 0.14
C GLY A 178 -1.34 -25.65 1.23
N SER A 179 -0.43 -26.61 1.14
CA SER A 179 0.42 -27.06 2.25
C SER A 179 1.72 -26.28 2.51
N ASP A 180 2.18 -25.42 1.60
CA ASP A 180 3.47 -24.68 1.76
C ASP A 180 3.31 -23.16 1.94
N LYS A 181 2.36 -22.80 2.82
CA LYS A 181 2.15 -21.42 3.26
C LYS A 181 3.23 -20.91 4.20
N THR A 182 3.95 -21.83 4.84
CA THR A 182 5.01 -21.50 5.78
C THR A 182 6.09 -20.67 5.10
N LEU A 183 6.52 -21.05 3.90
CA LEU A 183 7.51 -20.27 3.18
C LEU A 183 7.04 -18.85 2.84
N LEU A 184 5.82 -18.69 2.31
CA LEU A 184 5.27 -17.37 1.99
C LEU A 184 5.17 -16.49 3.25
N ARG A 185 4.68 -17.07 4.35
CA ARG A 185 4.62 -16.39 5.64
C ARG A 185 6.02 -15.98 6.13
N ASP A 186 7.00 -16.87 6.04
CA ASP A 186 8.37 -16.60 6.46
C ASP A 186 9.01 -15.49 5.63
N ILE A 187 8.79 -15.49 4.31
CA ILE A 187 9.23 -14.42 3.41
C ILE A 187 8.63 -13.08 3.87
N ALA A 188 7.31 -13.04 4.07
CA ALA A 188 6.63 -11.80 4.41
C ALA A 188 7.07 -11.25 5.76
N LEU A 189 6.93 -12.05 6.82
CA LEU A 189 7.24 -11.60 8.17
C LEU A 189 8.72 -11.25 8.33
N SER A 190 9.62 -12.03 7.72
CA SER A 190 11.06 -11.78 7.85
C SER A 190 11.52 -10.53 7.11
N THR A 191 10.86 -10.14 6.02
CA THR A 191 11.16 -8.94 5.25
C THR A 191 10.37 -7.71 5.72
N GLY A 192 9.55 -7.85 6.76
CA GLY A 192 8.69 -6.78 7.24
C GLY A 192 7.49 -6.51 6.33
N GLY A 193 7.10 -7.43 5.46
CA GLY A 193 5.86 -7.37 4.69
C GLY A 193 4.69 -8.06 5.39
N TRP A 194 3.57 -8.15 4.67
CA TRP A 194 2.31 -8.74 5.16
C TRP A 194 2.00 -10.07 4.48
N TYR A 195 1.53 -11.05 5.25
CA TYR A 195 1.07 -12.33 4.74
C TYR A 195 -0.46 -12.38 4.75
N GLU A 196 -1.07 -12.64 3.59
CA GLU A 196 -2.51 -12.83 3.46
C GLU A 196 -2.82 -14.21 2.86
N GLN A 197 -3.84 -14.88 3.39
CA GLN A 197 -4.34 -16.13 2.84
C GLN A 197 -5.71 -15.91 2.22
N VAL A 198 -5.87 -16.36 0.98
CA VAL A 198 -7.12 -16.24 0.24
C VAL A 198 -7.63 -17.63 -0.09
N ASP A 199 -8.71 -18.02 0.59
CA ASP A 199 -9.35 -19.32 0.39
C ASP A 199 -10.27 -19.33 -0.84
N ASP A 200 -10.84 -18.18 -1.19
CA ASP A 200 -11.72 -17.99 -2.35
C ASP A 200 -11.15 -16.92 -3.28
N ALA A 201 -10.93 -17.29 -4.54
CA ALA A 201 -10.41 -16.39 -5.57
C ALA A 201 -11.30 -15.15 -5.76
N ALA A 202 -12.60 -15.21 -5.47
CA ALA A 202 -13.48 -14.04 -5.53
C ALA A 202 -13.08 -12.92 -4.55
N SER A 203 -12.40 -13.26 -3.45
CA SER A 203 -11.88 -12.29 -2.47
C SER A 203 -10.53 -11.69 -2.86
N LEU A 204 -9.93 -12.16 -3.96
CA LEU A 204 -8.58 -11.79 -4.35
C LEU A 204 -8.44 -10.29 -4.65
N GLN A 205 -9.41 -9.69 -5.33
CA GLN A 205 -9.37 -8.27 -5.68
C GLN A 205 -9.29 -7.38 -4.43
N ARG A 206 -10.10 -7.68 -3.41
CA ARG A 206 -10.09 -6.97 -2.11
C ARG A 206 -8.78 -7.16 -1.37
N THR A 207 -8.26 -8.39 -1.39
CA THR A 207 -6.96 -8.71 -0.80
C THR A 207 -5.83 -7.91 -1.45
N PHE A 208 -5.84 -7.77 -2.79
CA PHE A 208 -4.88 -6.93 -3.49
C PHE A 208 -5.01 -5.46 -3.10
N LEU A 209 -6.23 -4.95 -2.98
CA LEU A 209 -6.48 -3.58 -2.53
C LEU A 209 -5.86 -3.34 -1.14
N HIS A 210 -6.17 -4.19 -0.16
CA HIS A 210 -5.64 -4.05 1.20
C HIS A 210 -4.12 -4.15 1.26
N LEU A 211 -3.52 -5.07 0.50
CA LEU A 211 -2.06 -5.18 0.42
C LEU A 211 -1.40 -4.01 -0.29
N PHE A 212 -2.06 -3.46 -1.31
CA PHE A 212 -1.63 -2.26 -1.98
C PHE A 212 -1.64 -1.06 -1.02
N GLU A 213 -2.67 -0.89 -0.20
CA GLU A 213 -2.76 0.17 0.82
C GLU A 213 -1.64 0.07 1.87
N LYS A 214 -1.09 -1.14 2.12
CA LYS A 214 0.13 -1.31 2.93
C LYS A 214 1.41 -0.95 2.18
N SER A 215 1.41 -1.11 0.85
CA SER A 215 2.58 -0.99 -0.01
C SER A 215 2.82 0.43 -0.53
N ALA A 216 1.74 1.18 -0.77
CA ALA A 216 1.75 2.56 -1.28
C ALA A 216 0.77 3.41 -0.48
N LYS A 217 1.22 4.58 0.00
CA LYS A 217 0.37 5.47 0.79
C LYS A 217 -0.55 6.25 -0.14
N ARG A 218 -1.85 6.25 0.15
CA ARG A 218 -2.80 7.22 -0.41
C ARG A 218 -3.63 7.81 0.70
N ASP A 219 -3.84 9.11 0.63
CA ASP A 219 -4.75 9.79 1.53
C ASP A 219 -6.19 9.41 1.13
N THR A 220 -7.00 9.11 2.13
CA THR A 220 -8.38 8.69 1.95
C THR A 220 -9.31 9.56 2.77
N VAL A 221 -10.48 9.86 2.21
CA VAL A 221 -11.58 10.48 2.94
C VAL A 221 -12.49 9.37 3.46
N PRO A 222 -12.89 9.39 4.75
CA PRO A 222 -13.83 8.41 5.28
C PRO A 222 -15.19 8.55 4.60
N ILE A 223 -15.81 7.41 4.31
CA ILE A 223 -17.19 7.34 3.83
C ILE A 223 -18.07 7.14 5.06
N ALA A 224 -18.89 8.14 5.37
CA ALA A 224 -19.84 8.13 6.47
C ALA A 224 -21.04 7.23 6.18
N GLU A 225 -21.99 7.19 7.13
CA GLU A 225 -23.28 6.54 6.93
C GLU A 225 -23.95 7.04 5.63
N GLU A 226 -24.76 6.18 5.00
CA GLU A 226 -25.45 6.49 3.74
C GLU A 226 -24.53 6.78 2.53
N ASN A 227 -23.28 6.31 2.55
CA ASN A 227 -22.30 6.50 1.47
C ASN A 227 -21.97 7.98 1.17
N GLN A 228 -21.95 8.82 2.21
CA GLN A 228 -21.64 10.23 2.09
C GLN A 228 -20.18 10.52 2.45
N PHE A 229 -19.57 11.51 1.82
CA PHE A 229 -18.20 11.93 2.14
C PHE A 229 -17.99 13.42 1.80
N MET A 230 -17.06 14.07 2.51
CA MET A 230 -16.79 15.50 2.39
C MET A 230 -15.49 15.75 1.63
N ILE A 231 -15.55 16.64 0.64
CA ILE A 231 -14.39 17.11 -0.11
C ILE A 231 -14.16 18.59 0.17
N ASP A 232 -12.92 18.94 0.50
CA ASP A 232 -12.51 20.33 0.73
C ASP A 232 -11.78 20.93 -0.48
N ALA A 233 -11.43 22.23 -0.38
CA ALA A 233 -10.79 22.97 -1.46
C ALA A 233 -9.31 22.62 -1.70
N SER A 234 -8.68 21.84 -0.82
CA SER A 234 -7.29 21.39 -0.98
C SER A 234 -7.15 20.17 -1.90
N VAL A 235 -8.26 19.46 -2.14
CA VAL A 235 -8.27 18.27 -3.00
C VAL A 235 -8.18 18.67 -4.47
N THR A 236 -7.09 18.28 -5.10
CA THR A 236 -6.82 18.53 -6.53
C THR A 236 -7.35 17.42 -7.45
N GLU A 237 -7.45 16.20 -6.93
CA GLU A 237 -8.01 15.03 -7.61
C GLU A 237 -8.62 14.12 -6.55
N MET A 238 -9.75 13.49 -6.87
CA MET A 238 -10.26 12.36 -6.10
C MET A 238 -10.48 11.15 -7.00
N THR A 239 -10.29 9.96 -6.46
CA THR A 239 -10.61 8.69 -7.10
C THR A 239 -11.51 7.89 -6.17
N ILE A 240 -12.71 7.58 -6.65
CA ILE A 240 -13.73 6.82 -5.94
C ILE A 240 -13.70 5.39 -6.46
N LEU A 241 -13.48 4.42 -5.56
CA LEU A 241 -13.60 3.00 -5.84
C LEU A 241 -14.92 2.49 -5.26
N VAL A 242 -15.78 1.94 -6.11
CA VAL A 242 -17.07 1.37 -5.73
C VAL A 242 -17.10 -0.10 -6.15
N PHE A 243 -17.10 -1.02 -5.19
CA PHE A 243 -17.29 -2.45 -5.49
C PHE A 243 -18.75 -2.72 -5.87
N ARG A 244 -18.94 -3.59 -6.86
CA ARG A 244 -20.26 -3.90 -7.43
C ARG A 244 -20.54 -5.38 -7.35
N GLN A 245 -21.76 -5.69 -6.92
CA GLN A 245 -22.28 -7.05 -6.99
C GLN A 245 -22.94 -7.28 -8.36
N ALA A 246 -22.86 -8.51 -8.86
CA ALA A 246 -23.54 -8.88 -10.10
C ALA A 246 -25.06 -8.62 -9.97
N GLY A 247 -25.63 -7.91 -10.96
CA GLY A 247 -27.05 -7.52 -10.95
C GLY A 247 -27.40 -6.31 -10.09
N SER A 248 -26.44 -5.69 -9.39
CA SER A 248 -26.67 -4.44 -8.68
C SER A 248 -26.94 -3.27 -9.65
N PRO A 249 -27.72 -2.25 -9.23
CA PRO A 249 -27.89 -1.02 -10.00
C PRO A 249 -26.55 -0.39 -10.40
N ALA A 250 -26.56 0.38 -11.49
CA ALA A 250 -25.39 1.16 -11.87
C ALA A 250 -25.08 2.20 -10.78
N THR A 251 -23.79 2.40 -10.51
CA THR A 251 -23.33 3.44 -9.60
C THR A 251 -23.72 4.81 -10.14
N LEU A 252 -24.27 5.64 -9.27
CA LEU A 252 -24.57 7.05 -9.51
C LEU A 252 -23.82 7.87 -8.45
N LEU A 253 -23.25 8.99 -8.86
CA LEU A 253 -22.65 9.96 -7.94
C LEU A 253 -23.54 11.19 -7.87
N GLN A 254 -23.86 11.64 -6.66
CA GLN A 254 -24.49 12.94 -6.46
C GLN A 254 -23.43 13.93 -6.00
N THR A 255 -23.33 15.02 -6.75
CA THR A 255 -22.43 16.15 -6.46
C THR A 255 -22.99 17.02 -5.33
N PRO A 256 -22.17 17.92 -4.74
CA PRO A 256 -22.63 18.89 -3.73
C PRO A 256 -23.73 19.84 -4.23
N SER A 257 -23.84 20.06 -5.54
CA SER A 257 -24.91 20.88 -6.13
C SER A 257 -26.23 20.10 -6.32
N GLY A 258 -26.21 18.78 -6.06
CA GLY A 258 -27.33 17.87 -6.31
C GLY A 258 -27.38 17.28 -7.72
N GLN A 259 -26.46 17.67 -8.62
CA GLN A 259 -26.35 17.05 -9.94
C GLN A 259 -25.92 15.58 -9.82
N GLN A 260 -26.53 14.71 -10.64
CA GLN A 260 -26.16 13.31 -10.75
C GLN A 260 -25.17 13.08 -11.91
N ILE A 261 -24.19 12.23 -11.67
CA ILE A 261 -23.15 11.81 -12.61
C ILE A 261 -23.16 10.29 -12.68
N ASP A 262 -23.05 9.75 -13.88
CA ASP A 262 -22.99 8.31 -14.16
C ASP A 262 -21.89 7.98 -15.19
N ALA A 263 -21.72 6.70 -15.49
CA ALA A 263 -20.74 6.22 -16.47
C ALA A 263 -20.94 6.74 -17.91
N LYS A 264 -22.10 7.35 -18.23
CA LYS A 264 -22.41 7.94 -19.54
C LYS A 264 -22.17 9.44 -19.57
N THR A 265 -21.91 10.05 -18.42
CA THR A 265 -21.64 11.47 -18.30
C THR A 265 -20.33 11.79 -19.00
N ILE A 266 -20.39 12.70 -19.98
CA ILE A 266 -19.21 13.13 -20.75
C ILE A 266 -18.71 14.43 -20.13
N ASP A 267 -17.58 14.34 -19.44
CA ASP A 267 -16.87 15.46 -18.84
C ASP A 267 -15.37 15.20 -18.99
N GLU A 268 -14.59 16.21 -19.38
CA GLU A 268 -13.14 16.07 -19.57
C GLU A 268 -12.38 15.89 -18.25
N ASN A 269 -12.98 16.31 -17.13
CA ASN A 269 -12.41 16.19 -15.79
C ASN A 269 -12.79 14.88 -15.10
N ILE A 270 -13.69 14.08 -15.71
CA ILE A 270 -14.18 12.83 -15.14
C ILE A 270 -13.74 11.66 -16.00
N ARG A 271 -12.97 10.76 -15.41
CA ARG A 271 -12.64 9.48 -16.01
C ARG A 271 -13.36 8.38 -15.27
N TRP A 272 -14.34 7.78 -15.93
CA TRP A 272 -15.07 6.63 -15.40
C TRP A 272 -14.52 5.34 -16.03
N LEU A 273 -13.94 4.47 -15.20
CA LEU A 273 -13.62 3.11 -15.59
C LEU A 273 -14.71 2.18 -15.00
N ASN A 274 -15.62 1.79 -15.88
CA ASN A 274 -16.54 0.68 -15.63
C ASN A 274 -15.91 -0.54 -16.28
N ASP A 275 -15.37 -1.44 -15.47
CA ASP A 275 -14.88 -2.72 -15.95
C ASP A 275 -15.92 -3.80 -15.59
N GLU A 276 -16.14 -4.77 -16.46
CA GLU A 276 -16.96 -5.98 -16.17
C GLU A 276 -16.41 -6.76 -14.95
N SER A 277 -15.23 -6.37 -14.49
CA SER A 277 -14.46 -6.84 -13.35
C SER A 277 -15.05 -6.56 -11.95
N GLY A 278 -16.29 -6.07 -11.84
CA GLY A 278 -17.00 -5.99 -10.54
C GLY A 278 -16.70 -4.76 -9.68
N TYR A 279 -16.17 -3.68 -10.27
CA TYR A 279 -16.02 -2.39 -9.59
C TYR A 279 -16.17 -1.23 -10.59
N ASP A 280 -16.54 -0.06 -10.08
CA ASP A 280 -16.38 1.22 -10.75
C ASP A 280 -15.20 1.98 -10.13
N LEU A 281 -14.39 2.59 -10.99
CA LEU A 281 -13.35 3.52 -10.58
C LEU A 281 -13.61 4.88 -11.25
N ILE A 282 -13.94 5.88 -10.44
CA ILE A 282 -14.25 7.23 -10.92
C ILE A 282 -13.15 8.18 -10.46
N THR A 283 -12.33 8.67 -11.39
CA THR A 283 -11.36 9.74 -11.12
C THR A 283 -11.97 11.08 -11.53
N ILE A 284 -11.98 12.06 -10.62
CA ILE A 284 -12.45 13.42 -10.85
C ILE A 284 -11.32 14.40 -10.54
N ASN A 285 -10.90 15.15 -11.54
CA ASN A 285 -9.96 16.26 -11.39
C ASN A 285 -10.70 17.50 -10.89
N GLN A 286 -10.09 18.23 -9.95
CA GLN A 286 -10.64 19.44 -9.33
C GLN A 286 -12.11 19.24 -8.87
N PRO A 287 -12.37 18.27 -7.98
CA PRO A 287 -13.73 17.99 -7.52
C PRO A 287 -14.37 19.20 -6.84
N ALA A 288 -15.69 19.36 -7.00
CA ALA A 288 -16.44 20.39 -6.31
C ALA A 288 -16.37 20.20 -4.79
N VAL A 289 -16.18 21.31 -4.07
CA VAL A 289 -16.14 21.35 -2.60
C VAL A 289 -17.53 21.10 -2.02
N GLY A 290 -17.61 20.26 -1.00
CA GLY A 290 -18.82 19.96 -0.26
C GLY A 290 -19.09 18.47 -0.10
N GLU A 291 -20.34 18.14 0.20
CA GLU A 291 -20.80 16.77 0.43
C GLU A 291 -21.10 16.06 -0.89
N TRP A 292 -20.51 14.88 -1.06
CA TRP A 292 -20.78 13.97 -2.16
C TRP A 292 -21.50 12.72 -1.65
N THR A 293 -22.30 12.08 -2.51
CA THR A 293 -22.99 10.84 -2.15
C THR A 293 -22.79 9.77 -3.22
N ILE A 294 -22.42 8.56 -2.82
CA ILE A 294 -22.37 7.38 -3.69
C ILE A 294 -23.71 6.66 -3.63
N GLN A 295 -24.51 6.78 -4.69
CA GLN A 295 -25.76 6.06 -4.86
C GLN A 295 -25.46 4.67 -5.46
N ALA A 296 -24.97 3.78 -4.60
CA ALA A 296 -24.70 2.38 -4.90
C ALA A 296 -24.97 1.52 -3.66
N GLN A 297 -24.88 0.20 -3.81
CA GLN A 297 -24.91 -0.69 -2.65
C GLN A 297 -23.71 -0.38 -1.75
N PHE A 298 -23.95 -0.24 -0.44
CA PHE A 298 -22.89 -0.05 0.53
C PHE A 298 -21.93 -1.25 0.51
N ASP A 299 -20.64 -0.95 0.55
CA ASP A 299 -19.58 -1.93 0.65
C ASP A 299 -18.44 -1.36 1.51
N PRO A 300 -17.96 -2.08 2.55
CA PRO A 300 -16.93 -1.58 3.46
C PRO A 300 -15.57 -1.39 2.78
N ASP A 301 -15.35 -1.98 1.60
CA ASP A 301 -14.11 -1.78 0.82
C ASP A 301 -14.23 -0.65 -0.20
N ASN A 302 -15.34 0.07 -0.26
CA ASN A 302 -15.40 1.31 -1.02
C ASN A 302 -14.37 2.30 -0.46
N ARG A 303 -13.74 3.06 -1.35
CA ARG A 303 -12.70 4.04 -0.98
C ARG A 303 -12.93 5.35 -1.72
N VAL A 304 -12.65 6.45 -1.03
CA VAL A 304 -12.44 7.76 -1.66
C VAL A 304 -10.99 8.12 -1.41
N MET A 305 -10.16 8.04 -2.44
CA MET A 305 -8.75 8.39 -2.39
C MET A 305 -8.59 9.81 -2.92
N VAL A 306 -7.76 10.63 -2.28
CA VAL A 306 -7.57 12.04 -2.66
C VAL A 306 -6.10 12.34 -2.94
N LEU A 307 -5.88 13.32 -3.82
CA LEU A 307 -4.59 13.99 -4.00
C LEU A 307 -4.72 15.42 -3.49
N THR A 308 -3.98 15.73 -2.44
CA THR A 308 -3.94 17.05 -1.79
C THR A 308 -2.50 17.45 -1.50
N ASP A 309 -2.26 18.75 -1.42
CA ASP A 309 -0.99 19.30 -0.96
C ASP A 309 -0.81 19.16 0.56
N LEU A 310 -1.91 18.92 1.29
CA LEU A 310 -1.92 18.68 2.73
C LEU A 310 -1.55 17.23 3.01
N GLN A 311 -0.38 16.99 3.60
CA GLN A 311 0.14 15.64 3.84
C GLN A 311 0.41 15.41 5.32
N LEU A 312 0.00 14.24 5.79
CA LEU A 312 0.37 13.73 7.11
C LEU A 312 1.65 12.91 7.00
N GLN A 313 2.73 13.44 7.55
CA GLN A 313 4.00 12.74 7.67
C GLN A 313 4.08 12.08 9.04
N THR A 314 4.42 10.79 9.05
CA THR A 314 4.50 10.00 10.27
C THR A 314 5.82 9.24 10.36
N SER A 315 6.30 9.03 11.58
CA SER A 315 7.36 8.05 11.85
C SER A 315 6.96 6.68 11.30
N GLN A 316 7.92 5.92 10.77
CA GLN A 316 7.64 4.56 10.34
C GLN A 316 7.41 3.68 11.57
N LEU A 317 6.21 3.11 11.69
CA LEU A 317 5.96 2.05 12.65
C LEU A 317 6.45 0.72 12.07
N PRO A 318 7.07 -0.14 12.90
CA PRO A 318 7.39 -1.48 12.47
C PRO A 318 6.11 -2.26 12.20
N ASN A 319 6.08 -3.00 11.09
CA ASN A 319 4.93 -3.80 10.70
C ASN A 319 4.65 -4.99 11.65
N ASN A 320 5.64 -5.35 12.47
CA ASN A 320 5.52 -6.39 13.50
C ASN A 320 5.97 -5.82 14.83
N ILE A 321 5.11 -5.88 15.84
CA ILE A 321 5.36 -5.38 17.19
C ILE A 321 5.39 -6.56 18.15
N VAL A 322 6.40 -6.63 19.02
CA VAL A 322 6.43 -7.60 20.12
C VAL A 322 5.65 -7.03 21.30
N SER A 323 4.91 -7.89 22.01
CA SER A 323 4.16 -7.47 23.19
C SER A 323 5.08 -6.84 24.24
N GLY A 324 4.74 -5.62 24.70
CA GLY A 324 5.52 -4.85 25.68
C GLY A 324 6.57 -3.90 25.11
N GLU A 325 6.70 -3.82 23.78
CA GLU A 325 7.60 -2.88 23.11
C GLU A 325 6.96 -1.47 23.03
N TYR A 326 7.75 -0.42 23.30
CA TYR A 326 7.34 0.98 23.19
C TYR A 326 8.04 1.63 22.00
N PHE A 327 7.34 2.50 21.28
CA PHE A 327 7.89 3.23 20.14
C PHE A 327 7.56 4.71 20.26
N ASP A 328 8.53 5.55 19.94
CA ASP A 328 8.29 6.97 19.73
C ASP A 328 7.61 7.14 18.36
N PHE A 329 6.48 7.86 18.34
CA PHE A 329 5.72 8.14 17.13
C PHE A 329 5.59 9.65 16.98
N ASP A 330 6.17 10.19 15.89
CA ASP A 330 6.05 11.60 15.54
C ASP A 330 5.04 11.74 14.41
N ILE A 331 4.23 12.78 14.50
CA ILE A 331 3.25 13.17 13.50
C ILE A 331 3.53 14.61 13.12
N GLN A 332 3.63 14.88 11.83
CA GLN A 332 3.84 16.21 11.27
C GLN A 332 2.80 16.42 10.17
N LEU A 333 2.21 17.61 10.14
CA LEU A 333 1.31 18.01 9.07
C LEU A 333 2.05 19.01 8.18
N THR A 334 2.07 18.78 6.88
CA THR A 334 2.72 19.65 5.90
C THR A 334 1.73 20.10 4.85
N ASN A 335 1.88 21.30 4.32
CA ASN A 335 1.18 21.76 3.11
C ASN A 335 2.23 22.15 2.07
N ASN A 336 2.20 21.55 0.88
CA ASN A 336 3.20 21.78 -0.17
C ASN A 336 4.64 21.55 0.36
N ASP A 337 4.85 20.45 1.08
CA ASP A 337 6.10 20.08 1.77
C ASP A 337 6.57 21.09 2.84
N GLN A 338 5.78 22.12 3.18
CA GLN A 338 6.07 23.06 4.25
C GLN A 338 5.37 22.65 5.54
N LEU A 339 6.13 22.54 6.64
CA LEU A 339 5.60 22.20 7.96
C LEU A 339 4.53 23.21 8.40
N ILE A 340 3.40 22.71 8.86
CA ILE A 340 2.34 23.50 9.49
C ILE A 340 2.63 23.53 11.00
N ASP A 341 3.15 24.67 11.47
CA ASP A 341 3.52 24.89 12.88
C ASP A 341 2.65 25.96 13.57
N ARG A 342 1.63 26.46 12.87
CA ARG A 342 0.78 27.57 13.35
C ARG A 342 -0.17 27.08 14.46
N PRO A 343 -0.06 27.58 15.71
CA PRO A 343 -0.88 27.08 16.82
C PRO A 343 -2.38 27.21 16.59
N ALA A 344 -2.83 28.30 15.94
CA ALA A 344 -4.25 28.51 15.62
C ALA A 344 -4.81 27.52 14.60
N PHE A 345 -3.95 26.95 13.74
CA PHE A 345 -4.36 25.88 12.84
C PHE A 345 -4.37 24.54 13.59
N LEU A 346 -3.30 24.25 14.34
CA LEU A 346 -3.18 23.00 15.09
C LEU A 346 -4.28 22.82 16.14
N SER A 347 -4.83 23.92 16.69
CA SER A 347 -6.00 23.87 17.58
C SER A 347 -7.31 23.43 16.90
N LEU A 348 -7.33 23.34 15.57
CA LEU A 348 -8.48 22.86 14.77
C LEU A 348 -8.28 21.42 14.30
N VAL A 349 -7.16 20.77 14.65
CA VAL A 349 -6.83 19.41 14.23
C VAL A 349 -7.16 18.45 15.37
N ASP A 350 -7.92 17.41 15.04
CA ASP A 350 -8.12 16.26 15.91
C ASP A 350 -7.22 15.10 15.48
N VAL A 351 -6.32 14.68 16.37
CA VAL A 351 -5.41 13.55 16.13
C VAL A 351 -5.76 12.41 17.06
N SER A 352 -6.13 11.26 16.49
CA SER A 352 -6.24 10.00 17.22
C SER A 352 -5.30 8.94 16.63
N VAL A 353 -4.84 8.04 17.48
CA VAL A 353 -4.13 6.82 17.08
C VAL A 353 -4.95 5.63 17.54
N ALA A 354 -5.24 4.76 16.58
CA ALA A 354 -5.99 3.53 16.78
C ALA A 354 -5.15 2.32 16.37
N GLN A 355 -5.25 1.25 17.15
CA GLN A 355 -4.76 -0.08 16.77
C GLN A 355 -5.95 -0.96 16.43
N GLU A 356 -5.94 -1.53 15.22
CA GLU A 356 -6.92 -2.52 14.80
C GLU A 356 -6.27 -3.88 14.57
N THR A 357 -7.01 -4.95 14.87
CA THR A 357 -6.63 -6.33 14.54
C THR A 357 -7.82 -7.05 13.95
N ASN A 358 -7.70 -7.56 12.72
CA ASN A 358 -8.79 -8.19 11.97
C ASN A 358 -10.04 -7.30 11.89
N ASN A 359 -9.85 -6.02 11.53
CA ASN A 359 -10.89 -4.98 11.45
C ASN A 359 -11.69 -4.79 12.75
N LYS A 360 -11.06 -5.05 13.90
CA LYS A 360 -11.60 -4.73 15.22
C LYS A 360 -10.67 -3.77 15.93
N LEU A 361 -11.25 -2.68 16.43
CA LEU A 361 -10.55 -1.72 17.27
C LEU A 361 -10.09 -2.42 18.56
N VAL A 362 -8.78 -2.45 18.77
CA VAL A 362 -8.11 -2.98 19.95
C VAL A 362 -7.79 -1.85 20.92
N PHE A 363 -7.43 -0.68 20.38
CA PHE A 363 -7.00 0.49 21.14
C PHE A 363 -7.31 1.75 20.34
N GLU A 364 -7.69 2.83 21.02
CA GLU A 364 -7.79 4.18 20.47
C GLU A 364 -7.39 5.18 21.55
N GLU A 365 -6.49 6.10 21.21
CA GLU A 365 -6.07 7.20 22.07
C GLU A 365 -6.10 8.51 21.28
N ASN A 366 -6.66 9.55 21.89
CA ASN A 366 -6.62 10.89 21.33
C ASN A 366 -5.33 11.59 21.79
N ILE A 367 -4.52 12.06 20.84
CA ILE A 367 -3.20 12.65 21.09
C ILE A 367 -3.28 14.18 21.21
N ASN A 368 -4.48 14.77 21.14
CA ASN A 368 -4.65 16.18 21.44
C ASN A 368 -4.50 16.44 22.95
N ASN A 369 -3.25 16.58 23.41
CA ASN A 369 -2.90 17.19 24.70
C ASN A 369 -1.52 17.84 24.66
#